data_AF-A0A4P9XJY3-F1
#
_entry.id   AF-A0A4P9XJY3-F1
#
_cell.length_a   1.000
_cell.length_b   1.000
_cell.length_c   1.000
_cell.angle_alpha   90.00
_cell.angle_beta   90.00
_cell.angle_gamma   90.00
#
_symmetry.space_group_name_H-M   'P 1'
#
loop_
_entity.id
_entity.type
_entity.pdbx_description
1 polymer ?
#
loop_
_entity_poly.entity_id
_entity_poly.type
_entity_poly.pdbx_seq_one_letter_code
_entity_poly.pdbx_strand_id
1 'polypeptide(L)'
;MKLAINDAPPPTPKPAPDSAFWLPMVLVLSALGFASYQLFQAMPPVNEGPVDPVVARYGENRLSNWNPMPFVAPDTSASRSPCPMLNTLANHGYLPHDGRNIDRTMLMSALGQAGLTHFLNSKLANAIKLVGRPRDADDANAQDGKPVEYVFDLEDLGKHGPIEHDVSLTRSDYRPEEGPQRHIRANETLIDQLKAFADKDGFLDVAAVARARNLRQRQSQTEAAAVKDSSFGFGLRAQVTAHAECAALLEVIGRNGRVHVDAIEAFMRKERFAEDWAPPKYLIGLQTVMSTTARCALYRYTPGNWRVTEAPATRPADEKLPLAEEAPKQSVDAETEHTEL
;
A
#
# COMPACT_ATOMS: atom_id res chain seq x y z
N MET A 1 -59.67 -6.28 24.43
CA MET A 1 -59.65 -6.83 23.07
C MET A 1 -58.33 -7.60 22.95
N LYS A 2 -58.36 -8.93 23.14
CA LYS A 2 -57.17 -9.80 23.10
C LYS A 2 -56.91 -10.19 21.64
N LEU A 3 -55.74 -9.84 21.10
CA LEU A 3 -55.27 -10.38 19.82
C LEU A 3 -54.68 -11.77 20.07
N ALA A 4 -55.27 -12.79 19.43
CA ALA A 4 -54.70 -14.13 19.35
C ALA A 4 -53.52 -14.10 18.36
N ILE A 5 -52.34 -14.48 18.83
CA ILE A 5 -51.18 -14.76 17.97
C ILE A 5 -51.33 -16.22 17.53
N ASN A 6 -51.44 -16.44 16.22
CA ASN A 6 -51.41 -17.77 15.62
C ASN A 6 -49.97 -18.31 15.69
N ASP A 7 -49.75 -19.36 16.47
CA ASP A 7 -48.52 -20.15 16.44
C ASP A 7 -48.50 -21.03 15.18
N ALA A 8 -47.93 -20.51 14.10
CA ALA A 8 -47.51 -21.33 12.97
C ALA A 8 -46.05 -21.80 13.20
N PRO A 9 -45.74 -23.10 13.06
CA PRO A 9 -44.36 -23.58 13.21
C PRO A 9 -43.45 -22.99 12.11
N PRO A 10 -42.15 -22.78 12.40
CA PRO A 10 -41.21 -22.24 11.44
C PRO A 10 -41.05 -23.15 10.22
N PRO A 11 -40.80 -22.60 9.02
CA PRO A 11 -40.59 -23.40 7.81
C PRO A 11 -39.38 -24.32 7.98
N THR A 12 -39.51 -25.56 7.53
CA THR A 12 -38.43 -26.53 7.53
C THR A 12 -37.26 -26.03 6.67
N PRO A 13 -36.00 -26.23 7.11
CA PRO A 13 -34.84 -25.83 6.32
C PRO A 13 -34.84 -26.56 4.98
N LYS A 14 -34.63 -25.82 3.88
CA LYS A 14 -34.43 -26.41 2.56
C LYS A 14 -33.22 -27.36 2.61
N PRO A 15 -33.29 -28.54 1.96
CA PRO A 15 -32.14 -29.44 1.89
C PRO A 15 -30.96 -28.70 1.26
N ALA A 16 -29.77 -28.91 1.82
CA ALA A 16 -28.53 -28.41 1.25
C ALA A 16 -28.40 -28.93 -0.20
N PRO A 17 -27.86 -28.14 -1.15
CA PRO A 17 -27.67 -28.58 -2.52
C PRO A 17 -26.83 -29.86 -2.54
N ASP A 18 -27.25 -30.83 -3.36
CA ASP A 18 -26.66 -32.17 -3.43
C ASP A 18 -25.13 -32.13 -3.51
N SER A 19 -24.49 -32.71 -2.50
CA SER A 19 -23.03 -32.88 -2.42
C SER A 19 -22.45 -33.63 -3.63
N ALA A 20 -23.29 -34.37 -4.36
CA ALA A 20 -22.96 -35.10 -5.57
C ALA A 20 -22.51 -34.21 -6.74
N PHE A 21 -22.90 -32.92 -6.77
CA PHE A 21 -22.51 -31.99 -7.84
C PHE A 21 -21.18 -31.26 -7.57
N TRP A 22 -20.88 -30.99 -6.29
CA TRP A 22 -19.71 -30.20 -5.88
C TRP A 22 -18.43 -31.03 -5.76
N LEU A 23 -18.55 -32.29 -5.30
CA LEU A 23 -17.42 -33.19 -5.15
C LEU A 23 -16.63 -33.42 -6.46
N PRO A 24 -17.26 -33.72 -7.61
CA PRO A 24 -16.51 -33.90 -8.85
C PRO A 24 -15.84 -32.61 -9.34
N MET A 25 -16.44 -31.43 -9.11
CA MET A 25 -15.85 -30.16 -9.52
C MET A 25 -14.60 -29.81 -8.69
N VAL A 26 -14.64 -30.03 -7.37
CA VAL A 26 -13.49 -29.85 -6.48
C VAL A 26 -12.36 -30.83 -6.82
N LEU A 27 -12.70 -32.08 -7.13
CA LEU A 27 -11.72 -33.10 -7.53
C LEU A 27 -11.08 -32.78 -8.88
N VAL A 28 -11.84 -32.27 -9.87
CA VAL A 28 -11.30 -31.83 -11.16
C VAL A 28 -10.38 -30.63 -11.00
N LEU A 29 -10.78 -29.61 -10.22
CA LEU A 29 -9.93 -28.45 -9.95
C LEU A 29 -8.65 -28.85 -9.18
N SER A 30 -8.75 -29.79 -8.25
CA SER A 30 -7.60 -30.34 -7.53
C SER A 30 -6.68 -31.16 -8.43
N ALA A 31 -7.23 -31.96 -9.34
CA ALA A 31 -6.47 -32.75 -10.31
C ALA A 31 -5.78 -31.86 -11.35
N LEU A 32 -6.45 -30.81 -11.83
CA LEU A 32 -5.84 -29.80 -12.70
C LEU A 32 -4.73 -29.02 -11.97
N GLY A 33 -4.94 -28.69 -10.69
CA GLY A 33 -3.93 -28.09 -9.83
C GLY A 33 -2.72 -29.01 -9.64
N PHE A 34 -2.94 -30.30 -9.37
CA PHE A 34 -1.88 -31.28 -9.20
C PHE A 34 -1.12 -31.54 -10.51
N ALA A 35 -1.82 -31.68 -11.64
CA ALA A 35 -1.20 -31.84 -12.95
C ALA A 35 -0.37 -30.60 -13.33
N SER A 36 -0.87 -29.39 -13.07
CA SER A 36 -0.14 -28.14 -13.29
C SER A 36 1.11 -28.05 -12.40
N TYR A 37 1.01 -28.51 -11.14
CA TYR A 37 2.12 -28.57 -10.20
C TYR A 37 3.20 -29.58 -10.63
N GLN A 38 2.79 -30.76 -11.10
CA GLN A 38 3.73 -31.76 -11.65
C GLN A 38 4.40 -31.26 -12.92
N LEU A 39 3.67 -30.56 -13.79
CA LEU A 39 4.24 -29.93 -14.99
C LEU A 39 5.27 -28.86 -14.60
N PHE A 40 4.95 -28.02 -13.61
CA PHE A 40 5.84 -26.99 -13.09
C PHE A 40 7.12 -27.58 -12.47
N GLN A 41 6.99 -28.66 -11.69
CA GLN A 41 8.14 -29.39 -11.12
C GLN A 41 9.01 -30.06 -12.20
N ALA A 42 8.44 -30.40 -13.36
CA ALA A 42 9.15 -31.02 -14.47
C ALA A 42 9.77 -30.00 -15.45
N MET A 43 9.50 -28.70 -15.30
CA MET A 43 10.16 -27.68 -16.11
C MET A 43 11.61 -27.54 -15.64
N PRO A 44 12.59 -27.54 -16.55
CA PRO A 44 13.97 -27.21 -16.18
C PRO A 44 13.97 -25.79 -15.57
N PRO A 45 14.81 -25.53 -14.54
CA PRO A 45 14.95 -24.18 -14.02
C PRO A 45 15.32 -23.27 -15.19
N VAL A 46 14.48 -22.26 -15.44
CA VAL A 46 14.81 -21.24 -16.44
C VAL A 46 16.08 -20.57 -15.91
N ASN A 47 17.16 -20.71 -16.67
CA ASN A 47 18.39 -19.99 -16.40
C ASN A 47 18.13 -18.54 -16.82
N GLU A 48 17.41 -17.81 -15.96
CA GLU A 48 17.22 -16.38 -16.11
C GLU A 48 18.62 -15.78 -15.93
N GLY A 49 19.21 -15.33 -17.04
CA GLY A 49 20.40 -14.48 -16.99
C GLY A 49 20.16 -13.27 -16.07
N PRO A 50 21.17 -12.44 -15.80
CA PRO A 50 21.02 -11.31 -14.88
C PRO A 50 19.78 -10.48 -15.20
N VAL A 51 18.77 -10.58 -14.34
CA VAL A 51 17.52 -9.81 -14.47
C VAL A 51 17.86 -8.38 -14.09
N ASP A 52 17.55 -7.42 -14.97
CA ASP A 52 17.63 -5.98 -14.68
C ASP A 52 17.07 -5.76 -13.26
N PRO A 53 17.86 -5.22 -12.30
CA PRO A 53 17.43 -5.05 -10.91
C PRO A 53 16.11 -4.31 -10.77
N VAL A 54 15.78 -3.42 -11.72
CA VAL A 54 14.52 -2.70 -11.73
C VAL A 54 13.36 -3.59 -12.21
N VAL A 55 13.60 -4.46 -13.20
CA VAL A 55 12.64 -5.50 -13.60
C VAL A 55 12.45 -6.51 -12.47
N ALA A 56 13.51 -6.84 -11.71
CA ALA A 56 13.37 -7.67 -10.53
C ALA A 56 12.47 -7.00 -9.47
N ARG A 57 12.55 -5.67 -9.29
CA ARG A 57 11.77 -4.93 -8.28
C ARG A 57 10.31 -4.71 -8.66
N TYR A 58 10.07 -4.22 -9.88
CA TYR A 58 8.75 -3.77 -10.30
C TYR A 58 8.15 -4.61 -11.44
N GLY A 59 8.88 -5.57 -11.98
CA GLY A 59 8.50 -6.30 -13.18
C GLY A 59 8.44 -5.40 -14.42
N GLU A 60 7.74 -5.88 -15.45
CA GLU A 60 7.57 -5.14 -16.71
C GLU A 60 6.47 -4.08 -16.65
N ASN A 61 5.63 -4.07 -15.61
CA ASN A 61 4.56 -3.10 -15.44
C ASN A 61 5.07 -1.75 -14.92
N ARG A 62 5.87 -1.07 -15.74
CA ARG A 62 6.45 0.25 -15.46
C ARG A 62 6.45 1.12 -16.72
N LEU A 63 6.30 2.42 -16.56
CA LEU A 63 6.52 3.37 -17.65
C LEU A 63 8.03 3.49 -17.93
N SER A 64 8.46 3.18 -19.16
CA SER A 64 9.88 3.10 -19.52
C SER A 64 10.59 4.47 -19.59
N ASN A 65 9.85 5.54 -19.85
CA ASN A 65 10.39 6.90 -20.01
C ASN A 65 9.87 7.84 -18.90
N TRP A 66 9.72 7.32 -17.68
CA TRP A 66 9.32 8.13 -16.55
C TRP A 66 10.47 9.05 -16.12
N ASN A 67 10.22 10.35 -16.15
CA ASN A 67 11.11 11.35 -15.58
C ASN A 67 10.29 12.20 -14.59
N PRO A 68 10.37 11.93 -13.28
CA PRO A 68 9.58 12.67 -12.32
C PRO A 68 10.06 14.13 -12.26
N MET A 69 9.15 15.05 -11.93
CA MET A 69 9.56 16.38 -11.47
C MET A 69 10.62 16.25 -10.35
N PRO A 70 11.62 17.15 -10.28
CA PRO A 70 12.68 17.05 -9.27
C PRO A 70 12.14 17.05 -7.84
N PHE A 71 12.81 16.31 -6.95
CA PHE A 71 12.52 16.38 -5.52
C PHE A 71 12.96 17.74 -4.97
N VAL A 72 12.06 18.39 -4.23
CA VAL A 72 12.35 19.55 -3.39
C VAL A 72 11.95 19.18 -1.97
N ALA A 73 12.84 19.41 -1.01
CA ALA A 73 12.52 19.18 0.41
C ALA A 73 11.44 20.16 0.86
N PRO A 74 10.45 19.74 1.66
CA PRO A 74 9.42 20.63 2.18
C PRO A 74 10.04 21.70 3.10
N ASP A 75 9.54 22.92 2.99
CA ASP A 75 9.78 23.96 3.99
C ASP A 75 9.24 23.53 5.36
N THR A 76 9.79 24.08 6.44
CA THR A 76 9.35 23.75 7.82
C THR A 76 7.89 24.08 8.09
N SER A 77 7.31 25.01 7.33
CA SER A 77 5.90 25.39 7.39
C SER A 77 5.03 24.65 6.38
N ALA A 78 5.58 23.75 5.56
CA ALA A 78 4.79 23.00 4.59
C ALA A 78 3.88 21.99 5.31
N SER A 79 2.63 21.91 4.87
CA SER A 79 1.66 20.93 5.38
C SER A 79 1.99 19.55 4.82
N ARG A 80 2.06 18.53 5.68
CA ARG A 80 2.30 17.13 5.30
C ARG A 80 1.36 16.22 6.08
N SER A 81 1.08 15.05 5.49
CA SER A 81 0.06 14.10 5.93
C SER A 81 0.68 12.83 6.55
N PRO A 82 -0.12 11.95 7.18
CA PRO A 82 0.31 10.58 7.45
C PRO A 82 0.52 9.72 6.18
N CYS A 83 0.11 10.21 4.99
CA CYS A 83 0.20 9.46 3.74
C CYS A 83 1.53 9.72 3.00
N PRO A 84 2.44 8.73 2.95
CA PRO A 84 3.76 8.88 2.33
C PRO A 84 3.69 9.21 0.82
N MET A 85 2.71 8.65 0.11
CA MET A 85 2.54 8.90 -1.33
C MET A 85 2.11 10.35 -1.62
N LEU A 86 1.16 10.90 -0.85
CA LEU A 86 0.72 12.29 -1.06
C LEU A 86 1.82 13.28 -0.70
N ASN A 87 2.58 13.00 0.36
CA ASN A 87 3.74 13.81 0.72
C ASN A 87 4.81 13.77 -0.37
N THR A 88 5.07 12.59 -0.94
CA THR A 88 5.96 12.41 -2.10
C THR A 88 5.48 13.23 -3.30
N LEU A 89 4.19 13.17 -3.63
CA LEU A 89 3.62 13.93 -4.74
C LEU A 89 3.75 15.45 -4.52
N ALA A 90 3.60 15.95 -3.30
CA ALA A 90 3.83 17.37 -2.98
C ALA A 90 5.32 17.75 -3.03
N ASN A 91 6.22 16.90 -2.52
CA ASN A 91 7.68 17.12 -2.58
C ASN A 91 8.22 17.14 -4.02
N HIS A 92 7.50 16.50 -4.95
CA HIS A 92 7.79 16.52 -6.37
C HIS A 92 6.88 17.48 -7.16
N GLY A 93 6.08 18.35 -6.53
CA GLY A 93 5.30 19.38 -7.23
C GLY A 93 4.08 18.90 -8.03
N TYR A 94 3.66 17.65 -7.88
CA TYR A 94 2.39 17.14 -8.44
C TYR A 94 1.16 17.59 -7.66
N LEU A 95 1.38 17.96 -6.39
CA LEU A 95 0.46 18.73 -5.56
C LEU A 95 1.13 20.07 -5.21
N PRO A 96 0.37 21.09 -4.76
CA PRO A 96 0.95 22.29 -4.16
C PRO A 96 2.06 21.92 -3.18
N HIS A 97 3.26 22.47 -3.40
CA HIS A 97 4.45 22.06 -2.65
C HIS A 97 4.32 22.39 -1.16
N ASP A 98 3.63 23.47 -0.83
CA ASP A 98 3.27 23.85 0.54
C ASP A 98 2.23 22.93 1.18
N GLY A 99 1.62 22.02 0.40
CA GLY A 99 0.66 21.02 0.84
C GLY A 99 -0.72 21.58 1.18
N ARG A 100 -1.10 22.77 0.69
CA ARG A 100 -2.33 23.46 1.10
C ARG A 100 -3.35 23.64 -0.01
N ASN A 101 -4.60 23.86 0.39
CA ASN A 101 -5.73 24.21 -0.48
C ASN A 101 -5.93 23.24 -1.65
N ILE A 102 -5.69 21.95 -1.41
CA ILE A 102 -5.77 20.90 -2.41
C ILE A 102 -7.24 20.59 -2.67
N ASP A 103 -7.69 20.76 -3.90
CA ASP A 103 -9.03 20.36 -4.31
C ASP A 103 -9.06 18.95 -4.92
N ARG A 104 -10.28 18.51 -5.21
CA ARG A 104 -10.54 17.20 -5.82
C ARG A 104 -9.83 17.02 -7.17
N THR A 105 -9.74 18.06 -7.99
CA THR A 105 -9.15 18.00 -9.33
C THR A 105 -7.64 17.84 -9.23
N MET A 106 -6.99 18.62 -8.38
CA MET A 106 -5.56 18.51 -8.08
C MET A 106 -5.23 17.10 -7.56
N LEU A 107 -6.00 16.61 -6.58
CA LEU A 107 -5.78 15.28 -6.02
C LEU A 107 -5.98 14.16 -7.05
N MET A 108 -7.01 14.24 -7.89
CA MET A 108 -7.23 13.25 -8.96
C MET A 108 -6.10 13.25 -9.99
N SER A 109 -5.58 14.43 -10.35
CA SER A 109 -4.44 14.56 -11.26
C SER A 109 -3.20 13.90 -10.66
N ALA A 110 -2.84 14.26 -9.42
CA ALA A 110 -1.66 13.76 -8.73
C ALA A 110 -1.70 12.23 -8.52
N LEU A 111 -2.85 11.68 -8.08
CA LEU A 111 -3.03 10.23 -7.96
C LEU A 111 -2.98 9.51 -9.33
N GLY A 112 -3.38 10.19 -10.40
CA GLY A 112 -3.21 9.71 -11.77
C GLY A 112 -1.74 9.56 -12.15
N GLN A 113 -0.88 10.49 -11.71
CA GLN A 113 0.58 10.39 -11.92
C GLN A 113 1.19 9.21 -11.16
N ALA A 114 0.62 8.81 -10.02
CA ALA A 114 1.00 7.58 -9.32
C ALA A 114 0.50 6.29 -10.02
N GLY A 115 -0.19 6.43 -11.16
CA GLY A 115 -0.70 5.35 -12.01
C GLY A 115 -1.93 4.62 -11.46
N LEU A 116 -2.79 5.35 -10.76
CA LEU A 116 -4.11 4.87 -10.38
C LEU A 116 -5.15 5.17 -11.47
N THR A 117 -6.11 4.27 -11.65
CA THR A 117 -7.24 4.48 -12.58
C THR A 117 -8.10 5.68 -12.19
N HIS A 118 -8.71 6.32 -13.18
CA HIS A 118 -9.62 7.46 -12.97
C HIS A 118 -10.76 7.13 -11.98
N PHE A 119 -11.34 5.92 -12.06
CA PHE A 119 -12.40 5.50 -11.15
C PHE A 119 -11.93 5.41 -9.70
N LEU A 120 -10.75 4.82 -9.46
CA LEU A 120 -10.18 4.74 -8.12
C LEU A 120 -9.83 6.14 -7.58
N ASN A 121 -9.21 7.00 -8.41
CA ASN A 121 -8.88 8.38 -8.03
C ASN A 121 -10.12 9.17 -7.64
N SER A 122 -11.20 9.02 -8.40
CA SER A 122 -12.48 9.67 -8.10
C SER A 122 -13.02 9.25 -6.73
N LYS A 123 -12.91 7.97 -6.37
CA LYS A 123 -13.33 7.46 -5.06
C LYS A 123 -12.46 8.01 -3.93
N LEU A 124 -11.14 7.99 -4.09
CA LEU A 124 -10.19 8.53 -3.11
C LEU A 124 -10.37 10.04 -2.94
N ALA A 125 -10.53 10.78 -4.03
CA ALA A 125 -10.69 12.23 -3.98
C ALA A 125 -12.03 12.68 -3.41
N ASN A 126 -13.07 11.84 -3.47
CA ASN A 126 -14.32 12.12 -2.76
C ASN A 126 -14.17 12.03 -1.22
N ALA A 127 -13.12 11.35 -0.72
CA ALA A 127 -12.84 11.27 0.72
C ALA A 127 -12.37 12.61 1.30
N ILE A 128 -12.00 13.60 0.47
CA ILE A 128 -11.69 14.97 0.92
C ILE A 128 -12.80 15.51 1.82
N LYS A 129 -14.08 15.21 1.54
CA LYS A 129 -15.23 15.69 2.34
C LYS A 129 -15.22 15.22 3.81
N LEU A 130 -14.44 14.19 4.13
CA LEU A 130 -14.34 13.66 5.50
C LEU A 130 -13.40 14.47 6.39
N VAL A 131 -12.47 15.21 5.79
CA VAL A 131 -11.38 15.90 6.50
C VAL A 131 -11.25 17.38 6.10
N GLY A 132 -11.61 17.71 4.86
CA GLY A 132 -11.47 19.03 4.28
C GLY A 132 -12.60 19.99 4.67
N ARG A 133 -12.43 21.23 4.22
CA ARG A 133 -13.29 22.38 4.46
C ARG A 133 -13.91 22.87 3.14
N PRO A 134 -15.10 23.51 3.17
CA PRO A 134 -15.59 24.25 2.02
C PRO A 134 -14.56 25.30 1.59
N ARG A 135 -14.32 25.43 0.28
CA ARG A 135 -13.35 26.40 -0.28
C ARG A 135 -13.69 27.84 0.10
N ASP A 136 -14.97 28.18 0.07
CA ASP A 136 -15.49 29.53 0.30
C ASP A 136 -16.31 29.58 1.61
N ALA A 137 -15.85 28.89 2.65
CA ALA A 137 -16.58 28.78 3.92
C ALA A 137 -16.93 30.14 4.56
N ASP A 138 -16.12 31.16 4.27
CA ASP A 138 -16.28 32.53 4.80
C ASP A 138 -17.08 33.46 3.86
N ASP A 139 -17.42 33.03 2.64
CA ASP A 139 -18.22 33.82 1.72
C ASP A 139 -19.71 33.43 1.81
N ALA A 140 -20.46 34.25 2.54
CA ALA A 140 -21.90 34.09 2.72
C ALA A 140 -22.69 34.11 1.38
N ASN A 141 -22.10 34.61 0.29
CA ASN A 141 -22.72 34.68 -1.04
C ASN A 141 -22.29 33.53 -1.97
N ALA A 142 -21.32 32.69 -1.58
CA ALA A 142 -20.79 31.63 -2.44
C ALA A 142 -21.73 30.42 -2.61
N GLN A 143 -22.80 30.34 -1.80
CA GLN A 143 -23.71 29.18 -1.77
C GLN A 143 -24.96 29.30 -2.66
N ASP A 144 -25.01 30.26 -3.60
CA ASP A 144 -26.12 30.38 -4.55
C ASP A 144 -26.12 29.22 -5.57
N GLY A 145 -26.74 28.10 -5.17
CA GLY A 145 -27.13 26.97 -6.03
C GLY A 145 -25.99 26.10 -6.59
N LYS A 146 -24.72 26.40 -6.30
CA LYS A 146 -23.56 25.60 -6.74
C LYS A 146 -23.23 24.47 -5.76
N PRO A 147 -22.75 23.30 -6.23
CA PRO A 147 -22.22 22.28 -5.34
C PRO A 147 -21.05 22.82 -4.51
N VAL A 148 -21.05 22.54 -3.21
CA VAL A 148 -19.95 22.93 -2.31
C VAL A 148 -18.65 22.24 -2.75
N GLU A 149 -17.66 23.05 -3.13
CA GLU A 149 -16.29 22.57 -3.37
C GLU A 149 -15.54 22.43 -2.04
N TYR A 150 -14.84 21.32 -1.87
CA TYR A 150 -14.01 21.07 -0.70
C TYR A 150 -12.53 21.16 -1.07
N VAL A 151 -11.77 21.80 -0.19
CA VAL A 151 -10.31 21.80 -0.18
C VAL A 151 -9.81 21.22 1.13
N PHE A 152 -8.59 20.72 1.13
CA PHE A 152 -7.91 20.31 2.35
C PHE A 152 -6.43 20.65 2.27
N ASP A 153 -5.81 20.80 3.44
CA ASP A 153 -4.35 20.80 3.57
C ASP A 153 -3.92 19.37 3.91
N LEU A 154 -2.72 18.94 3.50
CA LEU A 154 -2.27 17.56 3.70
C LEU A 154 -2.36 17.10 5.16
N GLU A 155 -2.07 17.99 6.09
CA GLU A 155 -2.18 17.75 7.54
C GLU A 155 -3.62 17.45 8.00
N ASP A 156 -4.66 17.90 7.30
CA ASP A 156 -6.06 17.58 7.61
C ASP A 156 -6.33 16.06 7.57
N LEU A 157 -5.55 15.32 6.75
CA LEU A 157 -5.60 13.85 6.74
C LEU A 157 -5.15 13.22 8.06
N GLY A 158 -4.40 13.95 8.87
CA GLY A 158 -3.97 13.56 10.22
C GLY A 158 -5.04 13.73 11.29
N LYS A 159 -6.25 14.19 10.95
CA LYS A 159 -7.38 14.17 11.89
C LYS A 159 -7.70 12.72 12.24
N HIS A 160 -7.57 12.37 13.52
CA HIS A 160 -7.77 11.00 14.00
C HIS A 160 -9.22 10.52 13.86
N GLY A 161 -9.40 9.34 13.26
CA GLY A 161 -10.68 8.62 13.15
C GLY A 161 -11.31 8.57 11.74
N PRO A 162 -11.46 9.70 11.00
CA PRO A 162 -12.04 9.68 9.66
C PRO A 162 -11.26 8.81 8.67
N ILE A 163 -9.94 9.00 8.57
CA ILE A 163 -9.07 8.26 7.66
C ILE A 163 -7.88 7.74 8.46
N GLU A 164 -7.13 8.65 9.09
CA GLU A 164 -6.04 8.30 10.00
C GLU A 164 -6.55 7.44 11.16
N HIS A 165 -5.73 6.46 11.52
CA HIS A 165 -6.03 5.47 12.53
C HIS A 165 -4.75 4.94 13.20
N ASP A 166 -4.93 4.41 14.41
CA ASP A 166 -3.88 3.69 15.12
C ASP A 166 -3.42 2.43 14.37
N VAL A 167 -2.35 1.82 14.86
CA VAL A 167 -1.76 0.59 14.32
C VAL A 167 -1.10 0.84 12.95
N SER A 168 -0.83 2.10 12.59
CA SER A 168 -0.10 2.48 11.37
C SER A 168 1.27 1.79 11.26
N LEU A 169 1.66 1.38 10.04
CA LEU A 169 2.92 0.62 9.83
C LEU A 169 4.17 1.45 10.11
N THR A 170 4.13 2.76 9.85
CA THR A 170 5.31 3.64 9.90
C THR A 170 5.08 4.95 10.66
N ARG A 171 3.90 5.13 11.27
CA ARG A 171 3.51 6.29 12.09
C ARG A 171 3.12 5.80 13.48
N SER A 172 3.38 6.61 14.50
CA SER A 172 2.94 6.29 15.87
C SER A 172 1.41 6.42 15.98
N ASP A 173 0.82 5.86 17.04
CA ASP A 173 -0.62 6.02 17.30
C ASP A 173 -1.00 7.46 17.65
N TYR A 174 -2.28 7.80 17.65
CA TYR A 174 -2.72 9.12 18.12
C TYR A 174 -2.63 9.20 19.64
N ARG A 175 -1.73 10.05 20.16
CA ARG A 175 -1.58 10.37 21.59
C ARG A 175 -1.15 11.84 21.74
N PRO A 176 -2.10 12.79 21.70
CA PRO A 176 -1.78 14.22 21.62
C PRO A 176 -0.94 14.71 22.81
N GLU A 177 -1.08 14.09 23.98
CA GLU A 177 -0.30 14.33 25.18
C GLU A 177 1.19 13.95 25.05
N GLU A 178 1.52 12.99 24.18
CA GLU A 178 2.91 12.61 23.86
C GLU A 178 3.47 13.41 22.67
N GLY A 179 2.62 14.10 21.91
CA GLY A 179 3.01 14.96 20.81
C GLY A 179 1.90 15.10 19.76
N PRO A 180 1.48 16.32 19.40
CA PRO A 180 0.29 16.56 18.57
C PRO A 180 0.43 16.09 17.11
N GLN A 181 1.62 15.69 16.68
CA GLN A 181 1.96 15.33 15.30
C GLN A 181 2.58 13.93 15.19
N ARG A 182 2.61 13.16 16.28
CA ARG A 182 3.32 11.86 16.32
C ARG A 182 2.73 10.82 15.36
N HIS A 183 1.43 10.91 15.10
CA HIS A 183 0.67 10.04 14.19
C HIS A 183 0.70 10.50 12.74
N ILE A 184 1.25 11.69 12.48
CA ILE A 184 1.40 12.27 11.14
C ILE A 184 2.82 12.03 10.64
N ARG A 185 3.82 12.29 11.49
CA ARG A 185 5.24 12.19 11.16
C ARG A 185 5.71 10.74 11.03
N ALA A 186 6.63 10.51 10.11
CA ALA A 186 7.33 9.24 9.98
C ALA A 186 8.03 8.87 11.30
N ASN A 187 7.87 7.61 11.72
CA ASN A 187 8.55 7.03 12.88
C ASN A 187 9.65 6.10 12.38
N GLU A 188 10.90 6.52 12.57
CA GLU A 188 12.09 5.82 12.07
C GLU A 188 12.18 4.37 12.56
N THR A 189 11.91 4.16 13.85
CA THR A 189 11.91 2.82 14.46
C THR A 189 10.87 1.91 13.82
N LEU A 190 9.67 2.42 13.52
CA LEU A 190 8.62 1.63 12.87
C LEU A 190 8.94 1.35 11.39
N ILE A 191 9.64 2.26 10.71
CA ILE A 191 10.12 2.05 9.34
C ILE A 191 11.17 0.94 9.31
N ASP A 192 12.17 0.99 10.20
CA ASP A 192 13.18 -0.07 10.29
C ASP A 192 12.56 -1.41 10.71
N GLN A 193 11.58 -1.38 11.63
CA GLN A 193 10.80 -2.56 12.00
C GLN A 193 10.07 -3.16 10.80
N LEU A 194 9.42 -2.35 9.96
CA LEU A 194 8.76 -2.84 8.75
C LEU A 194 9.78 -3.51 7.82
N LYS A 195 10.90 -2.83 7.54
CA LYS A 195 11.97 -3.35 6.65
C LYS A 195 12.56 -4.67 7.15
N ALA A 196 12.59 -4.90 8.47
CA ALA A 196 13.09 -6.14 9.05
C ALA A 196 12.27 -7.40 8.65
N PHE A 197 11.06 -7.23 8.12
CA PHE A 197 10.25 -8.34 7.58
C PHE A 197 10.60 -8.75 6.13
N ALA A 198 11.56 -8.08 5.51
CA ALA A 198 12.03 -8.43 4.18
C ALA A 198 12.66 -9.83 4.13
N ASP A 199 12.54 -10.50 2.98
CA ASP A 199 13.28 -11.71 2.68
C ASP A 199 14.77 -11.42 2.37
N LYS A 200 15.51 -12.48 2.03
CA LYS A 200 16.94 -12.39 1.72
C LYS A 200 17.27 -11.49 0.53
N ASP A 201 16.30 -11.25 -0.35
CA ASP A 201 16.42 -10.46 -1.57
C ASP A 201 15.84 -9.05 -1.39
N GLY A 202 15.46 -8.67 -0.15
CA GLY A 202 15.00 -7.33 0.20
C GLY A 202 13.51 -7.09 -0.06
N PHE A 203 12.70 -8.12 -0.27
CA PHE A 203 11.27 -7.98 -0.57
C PHE A 203 10.37 -8.29 0.62
N LEU A 204 9.30 -7.49 0.76
CA LEU A 204 8.16 -7.79 1.60
C LEU A 204 6.98 -8.15 0.70
N ASP A 205 6.37 -9.31 0.95
CA ASP A 205 5.12 -9.73 0.32
C ASP A 205 3.90 -9.50 1.25
N VAL A 206 2.73 -9.93 0.81
CA VAL A 206 1.49 -9.88 1.61
C VAL A 206 1.66 -10.53 2.99
N ALA A 207 2.35 -11.66 3.08
CA ALA A 207 2.54 -12.37 4.35
C ALA A 207 3.46 -11.58 5.30
N ALA A 208 4.56 -11.02 4.78
CA ALA A 208 5.47 -10.15 5.53
C ALA A 208 4.75 -8.91 6.08
N VAL A 209 3.96 -8.23 5.26
CA VAL A 209 3.20 -7.05 5.71
C VAL A 209 2.09 -7.43 6.70
N ALA A 210 1.46 -8.60 6.54
CA ALA A 210 0.48 -9.11 7.52
C ALA A 210 1.12 -9.40 8.89
N ARG A 211 2.35 -9.96 8.90
CA ARG A 211 3.15 -10.15 10.13
C ARG A 211 3.49 -8.82 10.79
N ALA A 212 4.00 -7.86 10.01
CA ALA A 212 4.31 -6.52 10.50
C ALA A 212 3.08 -5.83 11.12
N ARG A 213 1.91 -5.94 10.48
CA ARG A 213 0.65 -5.39 11.01
C ARG A 213 0.20 -6.08 12.29
N ASN A 214 0.32 -7.41 12.39
CA ASN A 214 -0.01 -8.14 13.62
C ASN A 214 0.90 -7.74 14.78
N LEU A 215 2.21 -7.58 14.53
CA LEU A 215 3.15 -7.06 15.52
C LEU A 215 2.75 -5.64 15.94
N ARG A 216 2.52 -4.76 14.97
CA ARG A 216 2.13 -3.36 15.25
C ARG A 216 0.85 -3.28 16.07
N GLN A 217 -0.15 -4.10 15.78
CA GLN A 217 -1.40 -4.12 16.55
C GLN A 217 -1.17 -4.48 18.01
N ARG A 218 -0.30 -5.47 18.28
CA ARG A 218 0.06 -5.83 19.65
C ARG A 218 0.78 -4.69 20.35
N GLN A 219 1.75 -4.07 19.68
CA GLN A 219 2.51 -2.94 20.22
C GLN A 219 1.57 -1.79 20.58
N SER A 220 0.67 -1.38 19.66
CA SER A 220 -0.34 -0.35 19.93
C SER A 220 -1.21 -0.69 21.15
N GLN A 221 -1.68 -1.94 21.25
CA GLN A 221 -2.48 -2.39 22.39
C GLN A 221 -1.70 -2.35 23.71
N THR A 222 -0.43 -2.78 23.70
CA THR A 222 0.44 -2.75 24.87
C THR A 222 0.78 -1.32 25.30
N GLU A 223 1.14 -0.46 24.36
CA GLU A 223 1.42 0.96 24.60
C GLU A 223 0.18 1.66 25.18
N ALA A 224 -0.98 1.50 24.56
CA ALA A 224 -2.23 2.08 25.03
C ALA A 224 -2.61 1.61 26.44
N ALA A 225 -2.44 0.32 26.73
CA ALA A 225 -2.70 -0.23 28.06
C ALA A 225 -1.75 0.33 29.13
N ALA A 226 -0.48 0.57 28.79
CA ALA A 226 0.52 1.08 29.73
C ALA A 226 0.20 2.49 30.24
N VAL A 227 -0.39 3.34 29.39
CA VAL A 227 -0.77 4.72 29.73
C VAL A 227 -2.27 4.91 29.96
N LYS A 228 -3.07 3.83 29.88
CA LYS A 228 -4.54 3.86 29.96
C LYS A 228 -5.18 4.82 28.95
N ASP A 229 -4.63 4.82 27.73
CA ASP A 229 -5.09 5.63 26.61
C ASP A 229 -6.52 5.23 26.21
N SER A 230 -7.46 6.16 26.38
CA SER A 230 -8.87 5.97 26.01
C SER A 230 -9.18 6.35 24.56
N SER A 231 -8.21 6.92 23.85
CA SER A 231 -8.33 7.28 22.43
C SER A 231 -8.00 6.13 21.49
N PHE A 232 -7.24 5.13 21.97
CA PHE A 232 -6.85 3.96 21.17
C PHE A 232 -8.05 3.25 20.54
N GLY A 233 -8.01 3.10 19.21
CA GLY A 233 -9.08 2.48 18.44
C GLY A 233 -8.61 1.76 17.18
N PHE A 234 -8.92 0.46 17.07
CA PHE A 234 -8.67 -0.32 15.86
C PHE A 234 -9.93 -1.11 15.40
N GLY A 235 -11.04 -0.38 15.27
CA GLY A 235 -12.33 -0.93 14.83
C GLY A 235 -12.37 -1.30 13.34
N LEU A 236 -13.54 -1.74 12.87
CA LEU A 236 -13.71 -2.27 11.51
C LEU A 236 -13.26 -1.29 10.41
N ARG A 237 -13.60 0.00 10.54
CA ARG A 237 -13.19 1.04 9.58
C ARG A 237 -11.67 1.18 9.50
N ALA A 238 -11.02 1.35 10.65
CA ALA A 238 -9.56 1.43 10.75
C ALA A 238 -8.89 0.17 10.19
N GLN A 239 -9.44 -1.01 10.47
CA GLN A 239 -8.95 -2.25 9.88
C GLN A 239 -9.08 -2.25 8.37
N VAL A 240 -10.23 -1.90 7.79
CA VAL A 240 -10.39 -1.86 6.33
C VAL A 240 -9.39 -0.88 5.70
N THR A 241 -9.24 0.33 6.25
CA THR A 241 -8.26 1.31 5.78
C THR A 241 -6.83 0.76 5.87
N ALA A 242 -6.44 0.22 7.03
CA ALA A 242 -5.12 -0.35 7.26
C ALA A 242 -4.74 -1.44 6.24
N HIS A 243 -5.68 -2.31 5.85
CA HIS A 243 -5.41 -3.34 4.85
C HIS A 243 -5.42 -2.78 3.42
N ALA A 244 -6.20 -1.74 3.14
CA ALA A 244 -6.16 -1.03 1.86
C ALA A 244 -4.83 -0.28 1.67
N GLU A 245 -4.26 0.27 2.74
CA GLU A 245 -2.92 0.86 2.73
C GLU A 245 -1.83 -0.19 2.51
N CYS A 246 -1.98 -1.40 3.06
CA CYS A 246 -1.08 -2.52 2.73
C CYS A 246 -1.15 -2.85 1.24
N ALA A 247 -2.34 -2.84 0.64
CA ALA A 247 -2.48 -3.01 -0.81
C ALA A 247 -1.84 -1.86 -1.59
N ALA A 248 -2.00 -0.61 -1.14
CA ALA A 248 -1.34 0.53 -1.77
C ALA A 248 0.20 0.41 -1.70
N LEU A 249 0.76 -0.03 -0.58
CA LEU A 249 2.17 -0.30 -0.43
C LEU A 249 2.66 -1.37 -1.42
N LEU A 250 1.94 -2.50 -1.52
CA LEU A 250 2.37 -3.66 -2.30
C LEU A 250 2.09 -3.55 -3.81
N GLU A 251 1.09 -2.76 -4.21
CA GLU A 251 0.70 -2.63 -5.61
C GLU A 251 1.14 -1.30 -6.23
N VAL A 252 1.05 -0.19 -5.49
CA VAL A 252 1.32 1.17 -6.02
C VAL A 252 2.79 1.55 -5.84
N ILE A 253 3.33 1.40 -4.64
CA ILE A 253 4.75 1.67 -4.36
C ILE A 253 5.60 0.51 -4.85
N GLY A 254 5.24 -0.71 -4.44
CA GLY A 254 5.76 -1.95 -5.01
C GLY A 254 5.07 -2.31 -6.33
N ARG A 255 5.04 -3.62 -6.64
CA ARG A 255 4.27 -4.22 -7.73
C ARG A 255 3.98 -5.68 -7.43
N ASN A 256 2.88 -6.19 -7.97
CA ASN A 256 2.55 -7.62 -7.98
C ASN A 256 2.53 -8.25 -6.57
N GLY A 257 1.99 -7.50 -5.60
CA GLY A 257 1.85 -7.97 -4.22
C GLY A 257 3.15 -8.03 -3.41
N ARG A 258 4.23 -7.37 -3.88
CA ARG A 258 5.50 -7.23 -3.14
C ARG A 258 6.10 -5.82 -3.26
N VAL A 259 6.90 -5.44 -2.29
CA VAL A 259 7.64 -4.17 -2.27
C VAL A 259 9.07 -4.39 -1.79
N HIS A 260 10.04 -3.71 -2.42
CA HIS A 260 11.44 -3.77 -2.02
C HIS A 260 11.74 -2.74 -0.91
N VAL A 261 12.68 -3.04 -0.01
CA VAL A 261 13.08 -2.16 1.10
C VAL A 261 13.54 -0.77 0.65
N ASP A 262 14.13 -0.64 -0.53
CA ASP A 262 14.54 0.67 -1.09
C ASP A 262 13.35 1.56 -1.42
N ALA A 263 12.23 0.98 -1.88
CA ALA A 263 11.00 1.72 -2.09
C ALA A 263 10.37 2.10 -0.74
N ILE A 264 10.42 1.23 0.27
CA ILE A 264 10.01 1.57 1.64
C ILE A 264 10.84 2.74 2.17
N GLU A 265 12.16 2.67 2.04
CA GLU A 265 13.09 3.73 2.43
C GLU A 265 12.77 5.06 1.72
N ALA A 266 12.58 5.03 0.40
CA ALA A 266 12.32 6.23 -0.38
C ALA A 266 10.98 6.88 -0.03
N PHE A 267 9.90 6.11 0.01
CA PHE A 267 8.56 6.66 0.22
C PHE A 267 8.22 6.89 1.70
N MET A 268 8.63 6.02 2.61
CA MET A 268 8.21 6.09 4.02
C MET A 268 9.06 7.05 4.84
N ARG A 269 10.37 7.07 4.59
CA ARG A 269 11.36 7.86 5.34
C ARG A 269 11.71 9.16 4.63
N LYS A 270 11.95 9.09 3.32
CA LYS A 270 12.43 10.25 2.54
C LYS A 270 11.32 10.98 1.79
N GLU A 271 10.13 10.39 1.72
CA GLU A 271 8.96 10.90 0.99
C GLU A 271 9.33 11.44 -0.40
N ARG A 272 10.06 10.61 -1.14
CA ARG A 272 10.53 10.84 -2.52
C ARG A 272 10.31 9.57 -3.35
N PHE A 273 10.24 9.71 -4.67
CA PHE A 273 10.30 8.52 -5.54
C PHE A 273 11.66 7.82 -5.37
N ALA A 274 11.67 6.49 -5.36
CA ALA A 274 12.93 5.75 -5.48
C ALA A 274 13.53 6.01 -6.88
N GLU A 275 14.86 5.98 -6.99
CA GLU A 275 15.57 6.35 -8.23
C GLU A 275 15.16 5.49 -9.43
N ASP A 276 14.81 4.23 -9.16
CA ASP A 276 14.39 3.24 -10.14
C ASP A 276 12.86 3.10 -10.25
N TRP A 277 12.10 3.89 -9.50
CA TRP A 277 10.64 3.79 -9.47
C TRP A 277 10.02 4.53 -10.65
N ALA A 278 9.04 3.88 -11.28
CA ALA A 278 8.16 4.48 -12.26
C ALA A 278 6.71 4.07 -12.01
N PRO A 279 5.73 4.90 -12.38
CA PRO A 279 4.33 4.53 -12.28
C PRO A 279 4.04 3.29 -13.14
N PRO A 280 3.01 2.50 -12.78
CA PRO A 280 2.64 1.33 -13.55
C PRO A 280 2.17 1.74 -14.96
N LYS A 281 2.59 0.98 -15.98
CA LYS A 281 2.07 1.13 -17.36
C LYS A 281 0.59 0.76 -17.44
N TYR A 282 0.21 -0.30 -16.75
CA TYR A 282 -1.17 -0.74 -16.57
C TYR A 282 -1.69 -0.20 -15.24
N LEU A 283 -2.56 0.81 -15.34
CA LEU A 283 -3.06 1.54 -14.19
C LEU A 283 -3.71 0.63 -13.15
N ILE A 284 -3.45 0.92 -11.88
CA ILE A 284 -3.97 0.15 -10.75
C ILE A 284 -5.43 0.51 -10.53
N GLY A 285 -6.28 -0.50 -10.72
CA GLY A 285 -7.73 -0.40 -10.57
C GLY A 285 -8.22 -0.77 -9.18
N LEU A 286 -9.50 -0.47 -8.91
CA LEU A 286 -10.17 -0.84 -7.67
C LEU A 286 -10.10 -2.35 -7.41
N GLN A 287 -10.22 -3.20 -8.44
CA GLN A 287 -10.19 -4.65 -8.28
C GLN A 287 -8.86 -5.15 -7.72
N THR A 288 -7.73 -4.66 -8.25
CA THR A 288 -6.39 -5.00 -7.76
C THR A 288 -6.23 -4.60 -6.30
N VAL A 289 -6.59 -3.35 -5.96
CA VAL A 289 -6.52 -2.85 -4.58
C VAL A 289 -7.40 -3.69 -3.65
N MET A 290 -8.65 -3.96 -4.01
CA MET A 290 -9.58 -4.72 -3.16
C MET A 290 -9.17 -6.20 -3.02
N SER A 291 -8.63 -6.82 -4.07
CA SER A 291 -8.11 -8.18 -4.00
C SER A 291 -6.93 -8.27 -3.04
N THR A 292 -5.94 -7.39 -3.18
CA THR A 292 -4.79 -7.36 -2.28
C THR A 292 -5.17 -6.93 -0.87
N THR A 293 -6.16 -6.04 -0.71
CA THR A 293 -6.74 -5.69 0.61
C THR A 293 -7.30 -6.92 1.31
N ALA A 294 -8.11 -7.72 0.60
CA ALA A 294 -8.67 -8.95 1.14
C ALA A 294 -7.57 -9.96 1.51
N ARG A 295 -6.55 -10.12 0.65
CA ARG A 295 -5.38 -10.96 0.96
C ARG A 295 -4.66 -10.47 2.22
N CYS A 296 -4.38 -9.18 2.34
CA CYS A 296 -3.76 -8.58 3.53
C CYS A 296 -4.59 -8.80 4.79
N ALA A 297 -5.93 -8.76 4.71
CA ALA A 297 -6.80 -9.04 5.85
C ALA A 297 -6.79 -10.54 6.24
N LEU A 298 -6.87 -11.44 5.26
CA LEU A 298 -6.93 -12.89 5.50
C LEU A 298 -5.59 -13.47 5.98
N TYR A 299 -4.47 -13.04 5.40
CA TYR A 299 -3.13 -13.55 5.71
C TYR A 299 -2.70 -13.28 7.15
N ARG A 300 -3.38 -12.37 7.85
CA ARG A 300 -3.14 -12.14 9.28
C ARG A 300 -3.54 -13.31 10.15
N TYR A 301 -4.46 -14.14 9.69
CA TYR A 301 -4.98 -15.29 10.43
C TYR A 301 -4.39 -16.62 9.97
N THR A 302 -3.51 -16.62 8.95
CA THR A 302 -2.84 -17.84 8.54
C THR A 302 -1.85 -18.30 9.62
N PRO A 303 -1.69 -19.61 9.85
CA PRO A 303 -0.68 -20.14 10.75
C PRO A 303 0.71 -19.57 10.42
N GLY A 304 1.47 -19.17 11.45
CA GLY A 304 2.78 -18.51 11.30
C GLY A 304 2.72 -16.98 11.23
N ASN A 305 1.69 -16.39 10.64
CA ASN A 305 1.60 -14.93 10.53
C ASN A 305 0.97 -14.26 11.76
N TRP A 306 0.08 -14.97 12.46
CA TRP A 306 -0.60 -14.41 13.62
C TRP A 306 0.25 -14.41 14.89
N ARG A 307 1.25 -15.29 15.04
CA ARG A 307 2.00 -15.47 16.31
C ARG A 307 3.23 -14.57 16.51
N VAL A 308 3.40 -13.55 15.67
CA VAL A 308 4.59 -12.67 15.72
C VAL A 308 4.59 -11.77 16.96
N THR A 309 5.63 -11.86 17.78
CA THR A 309 5.81 -11.07 19.01
C THR A 309 6.95 -10.06 18.92
N GLU A 310 7.86 -10.24 17.96
CA GLU A 310 8.99 -9.36 17.69
C GLU A 310 9.25 -9.32 16.18
N ALA A 311 9.91 -8.26 15.72
CA ALA A 311 10.40 -8.22 14.35
C ALA A 311 11.61 -9.16 14.20
N PRO A 312 11.86 -9.72 12.99
CA PRO A 312 13.08 -10.46 12.75
C PRO A 312 14.31 -9.60 13.07
N ALA A 313 15.39 -10.22 13.54
CA ALA A 313 16.64 -9.50 13.76
C ALA A 313 17.07 -8.79 12.46
N THR A 314 17.34 -7.48 12.54
CA THR A 314 17.83 -6.71 11.40
C THR A 314 19.16 -7.29 10.95
N ARG A 315 19.29 -7.60 9.66
CA ARG A 315 20.57 -7.96 9.04
C ARG A 315 21.58 -6.84 9.31
N PRO A 316 22.87 -7.13 9.58
CA PRO A 316 23.89 -6.09 9.71
C PRO A 316 23.89 -5.19 8.47
N ALA A 317 23.94 -3.87 8.66
CA ALA A 317 23.88 -2.87 7.59
C ALA A 317 25.00 -3.02 6.53
N ASP A 318 26.02 -3.82 6.82
CA ASP A 318 27.24 -3.98 6.06
C ASP A 318 27.18 -5.12 5.02
N GLU A 319 26.15 -5.97 5.06
CA GLU A 319 25.92 -6.96 4.01
C GLU A 319 25.24 -6.25 2.83
N LYS A 320 26.06 -5.65 1.97
CA LYS A 320 25.61 -5.07 0.69
C LYS A 320 24.75 -6.12 -0.02
N LEU A 321 23.45 -5.84 -0.17
CA LEU A 321 22.61 -6.53 -1.14
C LEU A 321 23.31 -6.38 -2.50
N PRO A 322 23.52 -7.46 -3.27
CA PRO A 322 24.28 -7.38 -4.50
C PRO A 322 23.56 -6.43 -5.47
N LEU A 323 24.08 -5.22 -5.58
CA LEU A 323 23.90 -4.41 -6.78
C LEU A 323 24.65 -5.17 -7.87
N ALA A 324 23.95 -5.51 -8.94
CA ALA A 324 24.51 -6.19 -10.10
C ALA A 324 25.84 -5.52 -10.47
N GLU A 325 26.93 -6.30 -10.42
CA GLU A 325 28.25 -5.83 -10.85
C GLU A 325 28.13 -5.30 -12.28
N GLU A 326 28.65 -4.09 -12.51
CA GLU A 326 28.72 -3.51 -13.85
C GLU A 326 29.45 -4.51 -14.76
N ALA A 327 28.74 -5.00 -15.78
CA ALA A 327 29.33 -5.90 -16.77
C ALA A 327 30.55 -5.22 -17.42
N PRO A 328 31.68 -5.93 -17.59
CA PRO A 328 32.88 -5.35 -18.15
C PRO A 328 32.61 -4.88 -19.58
N LYS A 329 32.95 -3.62 -19.87
CA LYS A 329 32.89 -3.04 -21.22
C LYS A 329 33.76 -3.90 -22.14
N GLN A 330 33.13 -4.67 -23.03
CA GLN A 330 33.84 -5.31 -24.14
C GLN A 330 34.27 -4.20 -25.11
N SER A 331 35.58 -4.10 -25.32
CA SER A 331 36.18 -3.34 -26.41
C SER A 331 35.79 -3.99 -27.73
N VAL A 332 35.20 -3.19 -28.61
CA VAL A 332 34.94 -3.60 -30.00
C VAL A 332 36.25 -3.44 -30.76
N ASP A 333 36.99 -4.53 -30.93
CA ASP A 333 38.04 -4.61 -31.92
C ASP A 333 37.39 -4.93 -33.28
N ALA A 334 37.42 -3.95 -34.18
CA ALA A 334 36.96 -4.10 -35.54
C ALA A 334 38.06 -4.77 -36.37
N GLU A 335 37.96 -6.09 -36.56
CA GLU A 335 38.68 -6.78 -37.64
C GLU A 335 37.93 -6.59 -38.97
N THR A 336 38.55 -5.80 -39.83
CA THR A 336 38.29 -5.75 -41.28
C THR A 336 38.60 -7.10 -41.91
N GLU A 337 37.59 -7.74 -42.50
CA GLU A 337 37.79 -8.84 -43.44
C GLU A 337 37.34 -8.40 -44.85
N HIS A 338 38.34 -8.25 -45.72
CA HIS A 338 38.18 -8.13 -47.16
C HIS A 338 37.64 -9.44 -47.72
N THR A 339 36.69 -9.38 -48.65
CA THR A 339 36.39 -10.51 -49.54
C THR A 339 36.38 -10.01 -50.98
N GLU A 340 37.44 -10.33 -51.72
CA GLU A 340 37.45 -10.36 -53.18
C GLU A 340 36.79 -11.66 -53.64
N LEU A 341 35.71 -11.55 -54.45
CA LEU A 341 35.55 -12.10 -55.81
C LEU A 341 34.12 -11.94 -56.30
#